data_AF-A0A167GJM4-F1
#
_entry.id   AF-A0A167GJM4-F1
#
_cell.length_a   1.000
_cell.length_b   1.000
_cell.length_c   1.000
_cell.angle_alpha   90.00
_cell.angle_beta   90.00
_cell.angle_gamma   90.00
#
_symmetry.space_group_name_H-M   'P 1'
#
loop_
_entity.id
_entity.type
_entity.pdbx_description
1 polymer ?
#
loop_
_entity_poly.entity_id
_entity_poly.type
_entity_poly.pdbx_seq_one_letter_code
_entity_poly.pdbx_strand_id
1 'polypeptide(L)'
;MKQSIVKWGLLAALSTSAMPAFAVRWFEVELIAFSQKDASTIKEDFSIETPPLPTEKRLDLLTQGYNNVGHQSCLSGDPNYDPRSVTEKFTRAQSSWYCDDDINYVERYDILPIVPVSEPLEHMQSMYLLAPEQLKFESIRKKLERKGHTAILHTGWRFPDQSKKRAPNVVVYGGKKYAEPASYIYNESSNDNFISLLSTEPKPNLTSGGDTLWELDGTMKIHIRHYLYVTSNFDYRYMSDTGELESARMSQFTRVYSGDIHYLDHPKMGIIFQIRKYKH
;
A
#
# COMPACT_ATOMS: atom_id res chain seq x y z
N MET A 1 0.62 88.06 -15.57
CA MET A 1 0.80 87.00 -14.55
C MET A 1 -0.37 86.03 -14.63
N LYS A 2 -0.09 84.73 -14.42
CA LYS A 2 -0.95 83.54 -14.43
C LYS A 2 -1.11 82.82 -15.78
N GLN A 3 -0.16 81.94 -16.04
CA GLN A 3 -0.28 80.81 -16.97
C GLN A 3 -1.01 79.65 -16.26
N SER A 4 -1.99 79.06 -16.94
CA SER A 4 -2.73 77.87 -16.49
C SER A 4 -2.13 76.64 -17.16
N ILE A 5 -1.47 75.77 -16.39
CA ILE A 5 -0.92 74.49 -16.86
C ILE A 5 -2.02 73.42 -16.70
N VAL A 6 -2.50 72.90 -17.82
CA VAL A 6 -3.41 71.74 -17.88
C VAL A 6 -2.54 70.47 -17.80
N LYS A 7 -2.61 69.74 -16.68
CA LYS A 7 -1.98 68.42 -16.53
C LYS A 7 -2.90 67.34 -17.11
N TRP A 8 -2.49 66.71 -18.20
CA TRP A 8 -3.07 65.46 -18.69
C TRP A 8 -2.54 64.30 -17.85
N GLY A 9 -3.41 63.69 -17.04
CA GLY A 9 -3.11 62.46 -16.30
C GLY A 9 -3.23 61.25 -17.22
N LEU A 10 -2.12 60.54 -17.44
CA LEU A 10 -2.09 59.27 -18.14
C LEU A 10 -2.61 58.16 -17.19
N LEU A 11 -3.82 57.66 -17.45
CA LEU A 11 -4.36 56.47 -16.77
C LEU A 11 -3.77 55.22 -17.42
N ALA A 12 -2.77 54.62 -16.75
CA ALA A 12 -2.28 53.29 -17.10
C ALA A 12 -3.30 52.24 -16.65
N ALA A 13 -4.04 51.66 -17.60
CA ALA A 13 -4.91 50.52 -17.34
C ALA A 13 -4.06 49.27 -17.11
N LEU A 14 -3.88 48.88 -15.83
CA LEU A 14 -3.37 47.56 -15.46
C LEU A 14 -4.43 46.51 -15.82
N SER A 15 -4.30 45.91 -17.00
CA SER A 15 -5.04 44.70 -17.37
C SER A 15 -4.48 43.53 -16.57
N THR A 16 -5.12 43.21 -15.44
CA THR A 16 -4.88 41.98 -14.69
C THR A 16 -5.50 40.82 -15.47
N SER A 17 -4.68 40.08 -16.21
CA SER A 17 -5.08 38.79 -16.76
C SER A 17 -5.22 37.77 -15.63
N ALA A 18 -6.44 37.65 -15.09
CA ALA A 18 -6.78 36.55 -14.20
C ALA A 18 -6.74 35.25 -15.02
N MET A 19 -5.67 34.46 -14.85
CA MET A 19 -5.62 33.09 -15.35
C MET A 19 -6.77 32.29 -14.71
N PRO A 20 -7.55 31.52 -15.47
CA PRO A 20 -8.59 30.69 -14.89
C PRO A 20 -7.93 29.64 -13.98
N ALA A 21 -8.28 29.64 -12.70
CA ALA A 21 -7.97 28.54 -11.81
C ALA A 21 -8.73 27.31 -12.30
N PHE A 22 -8.07 26.42 -13.05
CA PHE A 22 -8.64 25.12 -13.38
C PHE A 22 -8.78 24.34 -12.08
N ALA A 23 -10.00 24.26 -11.54
CA ALA A 23 -10.30 23.43 -10.38
C ALA A 23 -9.90 21.97 -10.71
N VAL A 24 -8.82 21.49 -10.09
CA VAL A 24 -8.35 20.13 -10.25
C VAL A 24 -9.45 19.21 -9.72
N ARG A 25 -9.94 18.29 -10.56
CA ARG A 25 -10.96 17.32 -10.15
C ARG A 25 -10.35 16.32 -9.19
N TRP A 26 -11.10 15.91 -8.18
CA TRP A 26 -10.68 14.88 -7.23
C TRP A 26 -11.55 13.63 -7.35
N PHE A 27 -10.94 12.51 -7.02
CA PHE A 27 -11.55 11.21 -7.01
C PHE A 27 -11.17 10.49 -5.72
N GLU A 28 -11.99 9.51 -5.37
CA GLU A 28 -11.66 8.53 -4.34
C GLU A 28 -11.73 7.14 -4.95
N VAL A 29 -10.78 6.29 -4.60
CA VAL A 29 -10.84 4.86 -4.90
C VAL A 29 -11.02 4.11 -3.60
N GLU A 30 -11.87 3.11 -3.64
CA GLU A 30 -12.05 2.14 -2.57
C GLU A 30 -11.82 0.75 -3.13
N LEU A 31 -11.11 -0.09 -2.39
CA LEU A 31 -10.62 -1.39 -2.83
C LEU A 31 -10.74 -2.42 -1.69
N ILE A 32 -11.18 -3.62 -2.06
CA ILE A 32 -11.07 -4.83 -1.25
C ILE A 32 -10.24 -5.84 -2.03
N ALA A 33 -9.16 -6.33 -1.42
CA ALA A 33 -8.44 -7.52 -1.88
C ALA A 33 -8.81 -8.71 -0.99
N PHE A 34 -8.96 -9.88 -1.60
CA PHE A 34 -9.36 -11.10 -0.89
C PHE A 34 -8.75 -12.34 -1.56
N SER A 35 -8.60 -13.42 -0.80
CA SER A 35 -8.23 -14.73 -1.35
C SER A 35 -9.46 -15.54 -1.76
N GLN A 36 -9.30 -16.35 -2.80
CA GLN A 36 -10.36 -17.23 -3.29
C GLN A 36 -10.54 -18.46 -2.39
N LYS A 37 -11.76 -18.98 -2.36
CA LYS A 37 -12.05 -20.26 -1.70
C LYS A 37 -11.38 -21.39 -2.49
N ASP A 38 -10.84 -22.39 -1.77
CA ASP A 38 -10.24 -23.59 -2.37
C ASP A 38 -9.02 -23.31 -3.27
N ALA A 39 -8.37 -22.15 -3.09
CA ALA A 39 -7.18 -21.76 -3.84
C ALA A 39 -6.07 -22.83 -3.77
N SER A 40 -5.94 -23.59 -2.67
CA SER A 40 -4.94 -24.66 -2.53
C SER A 40 -5.13 -25.83 -3.51
N THR A 41 -6.37 -26.10 -3.96
CA THR A 41 -6.66 -27.25 -4.83
C THR A 41 -6.41 -26.95 -6.31
N ILE A 42 -6.23 -25.68 -6.68
CA ILE A 42 -6.04 -25.24 -8.07
C ILE A 42 -4.59 -25.49 -8.49
N LYS A 43 -4.39 -26.46 -9.39
CA LYS A 43 -3.13 -26.84 -10.04
C LYS A 43 -2.98 -26.17 -11.41
N GLU A 44 -3.03 -24.84 -11.43
CA GLU A 44 -2.65 -24.09 -12.63
C GLU A 44 -1.18 -23.70 -12.53
N ASP A 45 -0.48 -23.73 -13.66
CA ASP A 45 0.90 -23.29 -13.76
C ASP A 45 0.96 -21.76 -13.85
N PHE A 46 1.32 -21.12 -12.74
CA PHE A 46 1.48 -19.68 -12.64
C PHE A 46 2.93 -19.21 -12.83
N SER A 47 3.84 -20.08 -13.30
CA SER A 47 5.28 -19.80 -13.40
C SER A 47 5.66 -18.85 -14.56
N ILE A 48 4.74 -17.98 -14.99
CA ILE A 48 5.05 -16.97 -16.01
C ILE A 48 6.03 -15.98 -15.38
N GLU A 49 7.25 -15.92 -15.92
CA GLU A 49 8.23 -14.89 -15.57
C GLU A 49 7.58 -13.53 -15.76
N THR A 50 7.27 -12.87 -14.66
CA THR A 50 6.62 -11.57 -14.67
C THR A 50 7.64 -10.51 -14.31
N PRO A 51 7.62 -9.36 -15.01
CA PRO A 51 8.55 -8.29 -14.70
C PRO A 51 8.38 -7.87 -13.23
N PRO A 52 9.47 -7.43 -12.58
CA PRO A 52 9.41 -6.99 -11.19
C PRO A 52 8.37 -5.87 -11.03
N LEU A 53 7.83 -5.76 -9.82
CA LEU A 53 6.90 -4.69 -9.48
C LEU A 53 7.50 -3.32 -9.84
N PRO A 54 6.68 -2.37 -10.35
CA PRO A 54 7.18 -1.04 -10.72
C PRO A 54 7.90 -0.36 -9.55
N THR A 55 9.17 -0.01 -9.76
CA THR A 55 10.00 0.67 -8.75
C THR A 55 9.89 2.21 -8.82
N GLU A 56 9.41 2.74 -9.94
CA GLU A 56 9.29 4.18 -10.15
C GLU A 56 8.06 4.78 -9.46
N LYS A 57 8.21 5.97 -8.86
CA LYS A 57 7.11 6.78 -8.29
C LYS A 57 6.18 5.98 -7.38
N ARG A 58 6.75 5.08 -6.58
CA ARG A 58 6.01 4.35 -5.55
C ARG A 58 5.53 5.35 -4.50
N LEU A 59 4.25 5.23 -4.13
CA LEU A 59 3.65 6.03 -3.08
C LEU A 59 3.02 5.07 -2.07
N ASP A 60 3.56 5.04 -0.86
CA ASP A 60 3.00 4.27 0.23
C ASP A 60 2.04 5.14 1.05
N LEU A 61 0.79 4.69 1.17
CA LEU A 61 -0.24 5.31 1.99
C LEU A 61 -0.71 4.39 3.13
N LEU A 62 -0.31 3.12 3.11
CA LEU A 62 -0.85 2.09 4.00
C LEU A 62 -0.01 1.93 5.27
N THR A 63 1.31 2.09 5.18
CA THR A 63 2.22 1.91 6.33
C THR A 63 1.82 2.77 7.53
N GLN A 64 1.54 4.05 7.31
CA GLN A 64 1.07 4.93 8.37
C GLN A 64 -0.27 4.44 8.95
N GLY A 65 -1.19 3.99 8.09
CA GLY A 65 -2.48 3.47 8.54
C GLY A 65 -2.37 2.19 9.38
N TYR A 66 -1.40 1.32 9.10
CA TYR A 66 -1.10 0.14 9.92
C TYR A 66 -0.41 0.50 11.24
N ASN A 67 0.49 1.48 11.22
CA ASN A 67 1.12 2.00 12.43
C ASN A 67 0.10 2.66 13.35
N ASN A 68 -0.88 3.38 12.80
CA ASN A 68 -1.98 3.93 13.59
C ASN A 68 -2.78 2.82 14.29
N VAL A 69 -3.09 1.71 13.62
CA VAL A 69 -3.78 0.56 14.25
C VAL A 69 -2.94 -0.04 15.37
N GLY A 70 -1.63 -0.19 15.14
CA GLY A 70 -0.71 -0.77 16.13
C GLY A 70 -0.56 0.14 17.36
N HIS A 71 -0.47 1.44 17.12
CA HIS A 71 -0.41 2.46 18.17
C HIS A 71 -1.71 2.46 19.01
N GLN A 72 -2.88 2.44 18.37
CA GLN A 72 -4.16 2.31 19.09
C GLN A 72 -4.24 1.01 19.91
N SER A 73 -3.73 -0.09 19.38
CA SER A 73 -3.68 -1.37 20.09
C SER A 73 -2.74 -1.31 21.31
N CYS A 74 -1.59 -0.65 21.17
CA CYS A 74 -0.68 -0.36 22.27
C CYS A 74 -1.38 0.48 23.37
N LEU A 75 -2.05 1.58 23.00
CA LEU A 75 -2.79 2.43 23.93
C LEU A 75 -3.91 1.67 24.65
N SER A 76 -4.53 0.70 23.98
CA SER A 76 -5.61 -0.12 24.54
C SER A 76 -5.15 -1.17 25.55
N GLY A 77 -3.83 -1.40 25.69
CA GLY A 77 -3.31 -2.39 26.63
C GLY A 77 -3.06 -3.78 26.02
N ASP A 78 -2.98 -3.92 24.69
CA ASP A 78 -2.73 -5.22 24.05
C ASP A 78 -1.26 -5.69 24.29
N PRO A 79 -1.04 -6.86 24.94
CA PRO A 79 0.30 -7.38 25.22
C PRO A 79 1.20 -7.61 24.00
N ASN A 80 0.61 -7.85 22.82
CA ASN A 80 1.35 -8.07 21.57
C ASN A 80 2.06 -6.80 21.10
N TYR A 81 1.51 -5.63 21.44
CA TYR A 81 2.04 -4.32 21.05
C TYR A 81 2.78 -3.62 22.19
N ASP A 82 2.96 -4.29 23.34
CA ASP A 82 3.73 -3.75 24.44
C ASP A 82 5.18 -3.48 23.98
N PRO A 83 5.63 -2.21 24.01
CA PRO A 83 6.93 -1.81 23.48
C PRO A 83 8.10 -2.22 24.37
N ARG A 84 7.84 -2.62 25.62
CA ARG A 84 8.87 -2.97 26.60
C ARG A 84 9.60 -4.25 26.22
N SER A 85 10.87 -4.34 26.60
CA SER A 85 11.66 -5.57 26.45
C SER A 85 11.13 -6.70 27.35
N VAL A 86 11.42 -7.96 27.02
CA VAL A 86 11.02 -9.13 27.83
C VAL A 86 11.45 -8.98 29.29
N THR A 87 12.68 -8.50 29.53
CA THR A 87 13.22 -8.26 30.87
C THR A 87 12.41 -7.21 31.62
N GLU A 88 12.00 -6.13 30.95
CA GLU A 88 11.20 -5.08 31.56
C GLU A 88 9.76 -5.53 31.84
N LYS A 89 9.16 -6.33 30.95
CA LYS A 89 7.85 -6.96 31.22
C LYS A 89 7.89 -7.84 32.48
N PHE A 90 9.00 -8.57 32.69
CA PHE A 90 9.17 -9.43 33.86
C PHE A 90 9.46 -8.64 35.15
N THR A 91 10.34 -7.65 35.09
CA THR A 91 10.80 -6.90 36.28
C THR A 91 9.86 -5.77 36.69
N ARG A 92 9.06 -5.23 35.76
CA ARG A 92 8.15 -4.09 35.97
C ARG A 92 6.75 -4.40 35.46
N ALA A 93 6.20 -5.54 35.86
CA ALA A 93 4.87 -5.99 35.41
C ALA A 93 3.75 -4.96 35.60
N GLN A 94 3.84 -4.09 36.63
CA GLN A 94 2.83 -3.09 36.98
C GLN A 94 3.09 -1.66 36.46
N SER A 95 4.15 -1.42 35.67
CA SER A 95 4.39 -0.07 35.12
C SER A 95 3.48 0.20 33.92
N SER A 96 2.93 1.42 33.81
CA SER A 96 2.35 1.91 32.56
C SER A 96 3.40 1.85 31.44
N TRP A 97 3.06 1.31 30.28
CA TRP A 97 3.94 1.37 29.12
C TRP A 97 3.67 2.64 28.30
N TYR A 98 4.72 3.19 27.71
CA TYR A 98 4.65 4.37 26.85
C TYR A 98 4.60 3.92 25.39
N CYS A 99 3.49 4.24 24.72
CA CYS A 99 3.33 3.97 23.29
C CYS A 99 3.86 5.16 22.51
N ASP A 100 5.03 4.98 21.89
CA ASP A 100 5.59 6.00 21.01
C ASP A 100 4.84 6.02 19.67
N ASP A 101 4.74 7.21 19.08
CA ASP A 101 4.17 7.46 17.75
C ASP A 101 5.16 7.05 16.65
N ASP A 102 6.46 7.05 16.95
CA ASP A 102 7.53 6.78 15.98
C ASP A 102 7.86 5.28 15.80
N ILE A 103 7.18 4.39 16.54
CA ILE A 103 7.41 2.94 16.43
C ILE A 103 6.81 2.40 15.13
N ASN A 104 7.61 1.66 14.36
CA ASN A 104 7.14 0.91 13.21
C ASN A 104 6.45 -0.39 13.65
N TYR A 105 5.16 -0.31 13.95
CA TYR A 105 4.35 -1.46 14.33
C TYR A 105 4.19 -2.48 13.20
N VAL A 106 4.33 -2.09 11.92
CA VAL A 106 4.25 -2.99 10.75
C VAL A 106 5.15 -4.23 10.90
N GLU A 107 6.35 -4.05 11.46
CA GLU A 107 7.32 -5.14 11.62
C GLU A 107 6.89 -6.19 12.66
N ARG A 108 6.01 -5.82 13.59
CA ARG A 108 5.53 -6.67 14.69
C ARG A 108 4.33 -7.54 14.30
N TYR A 109 3.66 -7.24 13.19
CA TYR A 109 2.50 -8.02 12.75
C TYR A 109 2.93 -9.33 12.09
N ASP A 110 2.34 -10.43 12.56
CA ASP A 110 2.30 -11.69 11.81
C ASP A 110 1.24 -11.64 10.70
N ILE A 111 0.15 -10.92 10.93
CA ILE A 111 -0.95 -10.68 9.98
C ILE A 111 -1.37 -9.22 10.10
N LEU A 112 -1.35 -8.48 8.99
CA LEU A 112 -1.79 -7.09 8.98
C LEU A 112 -3.30 -6.98 9.21
N PRO A 113 -3.77 -5.91 9.88
CA PRO A 113 -5.19 -5.68 10.05
C PRO A 113 -5.84 -5.43 8.68
N ILE A 114 -7.05 -5.97 8.48
CA ILE A 114 -7.75 -5.88 7.19
C ILE A 114 -8.03 -4.43 6.80
N VAL A 115 -8.31 -3.55 7.76
CA VAL A 115 -8.59 -2.13 7.53
C VAL A 115 -7.51 -1.29 8.22
N PRO A 116 -6.61 -0.62 7.46
CA PRO A 116 -5.74 0.40 8.03
C PRO A 116 -6.55 1.62 8.48
N VAL A 117 -6.10 2.31 9.54
CA VAL A 117 -6.84 3.42 10.15
C VAL A 117 -6.15 4.75 9.87
N SER A 118 -6.91 5.74 9.43
CA SER A 118 -6.45 7.12 9.31
C SER A 118 -7.51 8.08 9.80
N GLU A 119 -7.08 9.29 10.16
CA GLU A 119 -7.99 10.39 10.46
C GLU A 119 -8.87 10.74 9.24
N PRO A 120 -10.11 11.22 9.46
CA PRO A 120 -11.00 11.64 8.39
C PRO A 120 -10.53 12.97 7.81
N LEU A 121 -9.63 12.88 6.83
CA LEU A 121 -9.11 14.04 6.10
C LEU A 121 -10.05 14.43 4.95
N GLU A 122 -10.10 15.72 4.63
CA GLU A 122 -10.92 16.27 3.53
C GLU A 122 -10.20 17.27 2.62
N HIS A 123 -8.90 17.49 2.85
CA HIS A 123 -8.11 18.46 2.08
C HIS A 123 -7.93 18.04 0.61
N MET A 124 -7.48 18.98 -0.23
CA MET A 124 -7.22 18.79 -1.66
C MET A 124 -5.79 19.19 -2.03
N GLN A 125 -4.81 18.74 -1.25
CA GLN A 125 -3.39 19.14 -1.38
C GLN A 125 -2.50 17.99 -1.82
N SER A 126 -2.66 16.81 -1.20
CA SER A 126 -1.90 15.60 -1.47
C SER A 126 -2.82 14.38 -1.40
N MET A 127 -2.37 13.24 -1.93
CA MET A 127 -3.11 11.99 -1.76
C MET A 127 -3.05 11.54 -0.30
N TYR A 128 -4.14 10.98 0.21
CA TYR A 128 -4.23 10.46 1.57
C TYR A 128 -5.21 9.29 1.65
N LEU A 129 -5.00 8.46 2.67
CA LEU A 129 -5.84 7.32 3.00
C LEU A 129 -7.23 7.77 3.48
N LEU A 130 -8.27 7.06 3.07
CA LEU A 130 -9.62 7.26 3.60
C LEU A 130 -9.73 6.65 5.00
N ALA A 131 -10.40 7.36 5.90
CA ALA A 131 -10.73 6.84 7.22
C ALA A 131 -11.76 5.68 7.12
N PRO A 132 -11.79 4.75 8.08
CA PRO A 132 -12.73 3.63 8.07
C PRO A 132 -14.20 4.05 7.90
N GLU A 133 -14.60 5.19 8.46
CA GLU A 133 -15.95 5.74 8.38
C GLU A 133 -16.30 6.26 6.98
N GLN A 134 -15.29 6.54 6.14
CA GLN A 134 -15.47 7.00 4.76
C GLN A 134 -15.59 5.83 3.77
N LEU A 135 -15.30 4.60 4.19
CA LEU A 135 -15.39 3.38 3.38
C LEU A 135 -16.85 2.93 3.21
N LYS A 136 -17.25 2.57 1.99
CA LYS A 136 -18.63 2.20 1.61
C LYS A 136 -18.80 0.70 1.36
N PHE A 137 -17.71 -0.05 1.25
CA PHE A 137 -17.70 -1.46 0.86
C PHE A 137 -17.83 -2.42 2.04
N GLU A 138 -18.12 -1.96 3.25
CA GLU A 138 -18.31 -2.83 4.42
C GLU A 138 -19.34 -3.94 4.16
N SER A 139 -20.46 -3.61 3.51
CA SER A 139 -21.49 -4.58 3.15
C SER A 139 -21.02 -5.60 2.10
N ILE A 140 -20.16 -5.18 1.17
CA ILE A 140 -19.55 -6.04 0.14
C ILE A 140 -18.54 -6.98 0.80
N ARG A 141 -17.67 -6.47 1.68
CA ARG A 141 -16.71 -7.27 2.45
C ARG A 141 -17.41 -8.38 3.23
N LYS A 142 -18.41 -8.04 4.04
CA LYS A 142 -19.22 -9.02 4.78
C LYS A 142 -19.94 -10.03 3.88
N LYS A 143 -20.28 -9.65 2.64
CA LYS A 143 -20.88 -10.58 1.67
C LYS A 143 -19.85 -11.54 1.08
N LEU A 144 -18.62 -11.09 0.85
CA LEU A 144 -17.50 -11.93 0.39
C LEU A 144 -17.13 -12.96 1.46
N GLU A 145 -16.99 -12.52 2.71
CA GLU A 145 -16.70 -13.40 3.85
C GLU A 145 -17.76 -14.49 4.02
N ARG A 146 -19.04 -14.14 3.93
CA ARG A 146 -20.15 -15.12 3.97
C ARG A 146 -20.15 -16.11 2.81
N LYS A 147 -19.53 -15.77 1.68
CA LYS A 147 -19.38 -16.67 0.53
C LYS A 147 -18.14 -17.56 0.63
N GLY A 148 -17.34 -17.42 1.69
CA GLY A 148 -16.13 -18.22 1.93
C GLY A 148 -14.85 -17.62 1.35
N HIS A 149 -14.86 -16.34 0.97
CA HIS A 149 -13.64 -15.62 0.61
C HIS A 149 -13.02 -14.99 1.87
N THR A 150 -11.69 -14.94 1.96
CA THR A 150 -11.00 -14.29 3.09
C THR A 150 -10.53 -12.90 2.67
N ALA A 151 -11.04 -11.86 3.33
CA ALA A 151 -10.58 -10.49 3.09
C ALA A 151 -9.14 -10.32 3.58
N ILE A 152 -8.28 -9.78 2.71
CA ILE A 152 -6.86 -9.52 2.98
C ILE A 152 -6.66 -8.05 3.35
N LEU A 153 -7.32 -7.16 2.59
CA LEU A 153 -7.22 -5.72 2.74
C LEU A 153 -8.52 -5.06 2.30
N HIS A 154 -8.99 -4.08 3.06
CA HIS A 154 -10.08 -3.17 2.69
C HIS A 154 -9.62 -1.75 2.99
N THR A 155 -9.38 -0.98 1.94
CA THR A 155 -8.77 0.35 2.02
C THR A 155 -9.34 1.28 0.96
N GLY A 156 -9.01 2.56 1.04
CA GLY A 156 -9.26 3.52 -0.02
C GLY A 156 -8.42 4.77 0.15
N TRP A 157 -8.29 5.55 -0.90
CA TRP A 157 -7.56 6.82 -0.87
C TRP A 157 -8.15 7.84 -1.82
N ARG A 158 -7.92 9.11 -1.51
CA ARG A 158 -8.29 10.24 -2.38
C ARG A 158 -7.10 10.67 -3.23
N PHE A 159 -7.39 11.03 -4.46
CA PHE A 159 -6.37 11.44 -5.42
C PHE A 159 -6.87 12.52 -6.39
N PRO A 160 -6.00 13.46 -6.80
CA PRO A 160 -6.32 14.47 -7.80
C PRO A 160 -6.28 13.91 -9.22
N ASP A 161 -6.83 14.69 -10.15
CA ASP A 161 -6.73 14.44 -11.58
C ASP A 161 -5.27 14.51 -12.08
N GLN A 162 -4.74 13.35 -12.46
CA GLN A 162 -3.35 13.17 -12.84
C GLN A 162 -3.21 12.44 -14.17
N SER A 163 -2.30 12.97 -15.01
CA SER A 163 -1.88 12.30 -16.24
C SER A 163 -1.02 11.08 -15.94
N LYS A 164 -0.86 10.17 -16.92
CA LYS A 164 -0.04 8.95 -16.79
C LYS A 164 1.37 9.23 -16.24
N LYS A 165 1.99 10.37 -16.62
CA LYS A 165 3.33 10.78 -16.16
C LYS A 165 3.33 11.27 -14.71
N ARG A 166 2.27 11.93 -14.25
CA ARG A 166 2.16 12.48 -12.88
C ARG A 166 1.66 11.44 -11.87
N ALA A 167 0.81 10.52 -12.29
CA ALA A 167 0.22 9.50 -11.44
C ALA A 167 1.29 8.56 -10.84
N PRO A 168 1.33 8.42 -9.50
CA PRO A 168 2.20 7.48 -8.80
C PRO A 168 1.69 6.04 -8.94
N ASN A 169 2.56 5.09 -8.60
CA ASN A 169 2.20 3.70 -8.35
C ASN A 169 1.91 3.57 -6.85
N VAL A 170 0.62 3.60 -6.45
CA VAL A 170 0.24 3.47 -5.03
C VAL A 170 0.52 2.06 -4.58
N VAL A 171 1.30 1.89 -3.53
CA VAL A 171 1.67 0.58 -2.96
C VAL A 171 0.47 0.02 -2.20
N VAL A 172 0.15 -1.24 -2.47
CA VAL A 172 -1.00 -1.93 -1.88
C VAL A 172 -0.53 -3.30 -1.40
N TYR A 173 -0.50 -3.49 -0.09
CA TYR A 173 -0.02 -4.71 0.53
C TYR A 173 -0.83 -5.04 1.79
N GLY A 174 -0.89 -6.31 2.17
CA GLY A 174 -1.70 -6.78 3.29
C GLY A 174 -1.60 -8.29 3.54
N GLY A 175 -2.34 -8.77 4.54
CA GLY A 175 -2.42 -10.19 4.89
C GLY A 175 -1.26 -10.69 5.74
N LYS A 176 -0.98 -11.99 5.62
CA LYS A 176 0.04 -12.69 6.43
C LYS A 176 1.46 -12.30 6.05
N LYS A 177 2.35 -12.29 7.03
CA LYS A 177 3.79 -12.15 6.87
C LYS A 177 4.42 -13.50 6.55
N TYR A 178 5.30 -13.52 5.57
CA TYR A 178 6.15 -14.65 5.24
C TYR A 178 7.61 -14.29 5.50
N ALA A 179 8.35 -15.24 6.08
CA ALA A 179 9.81 -15.17 6.11
C ALA A 179 10.34 -15.65 4.76
N GLU A 180 11.34 -14.97 4.19
CA GLU A 180 12.05 -15.54 3.05
C GLU A 180 12.64 -16.90 3.46
N PRO A 181 12.53 -17.95 2.64
CA PRO A 181 13.33 -19.15 2.87
C PRO A 181 14.80 -18.71 2.86
N ALA A 182 15.56 -19.11 3.87
CA ALA A 182 17.00 -18.86 3.91
C ALA A 182 17.63 -19.51 2.67
N SER A 183 17.82 -18.75 1.60
CA SER A 183 18.41 -19.25 0.38
C SER A 183 19.90 -19.52 0.67
N TYR A 184 20.28 -20.79 0.70
CA TYR A 184 21.68 -21.16 0.69
C TYR A 184 22.18 -20.94 -0.76
N ILE A 185 23.13 -20.03 -0.95
CA ILE A 185 23.85 -19.94 -2.21
C ILE A 185 25.01 -20.95 -2.08
N TYR A 186 24.84 -22.17 -2.60
CA TYR A 186 25.99 -23.06 -2.85
C TYR A 186 26.75 -22.51 -4.06
N ASN A 187 27.83 -21.76 -3.80
CA ASN A 187 28.83 -21.52 -4.83
C ASN A 187 29.64 -22.81 -4.99
N GLU A 188 29.23 -23.69 -5.91
CA GLU A 188 30.14 -24.71 -6.46
C GLU A 188 31.17 -24.02 -7.36
N SER A 189 32.13 -23.34 -6.73
CA SER A 189 33.42 -23.08 -7.35
C SER A 189 34.38 -24.16 -6.89
N SER A 190 34.44 -25.25 -7.66
CA SER A 190 35.52 -26.22 -7.59
C SER A 190 36.85 -25.50 -7.73
N ASN A 191 37.59 -25.39 -6.63
CA ASN A 191 39.04 -25.28 -6.70
C ASN A 191 39.63 -25.91 -5.45
N ASP A 192 40.30 -27.04 -5.65
CA ASP A 192 41.02 -27.78 -4.63
C ASP A 192 42.05 -26.88 -3.94
N ASN A 193 41.78 -26.50 -2.70
CA ASN A 193 42.82 -26.08 -1.74
C ASN A 193 42.31 -26.31 -0.31
N PHE A 194 42.76 -27.43 0.24
CA PHE A 194 42.41 -28.07 1.51
C PHE A 194 42.81 -27.30 2.79
N ILE A 195 43.20 -26.02 2.74
CA ILE A 195 43.68 -25.28 3.93
C ILE A 195 42.90 -23.97 4.11
N SER A 196 41.69 -24.06 4.66
CA SER A 196 40.98 -22.92 5.28
C SER A 196 39.89 -23.38 6.27
N LEU A 197 40.15 -24.43 7.04
CA LEU A 197 39.16 -25.10 7.89
C LEU A 197 39.19 -24.72 9.38
N LEU A 198 39.94 -23.70 9.81
CA LEU A 198 40.11 -23.45 11.25
C LEU A 198 39.96 -22.01 11.77
N SER A 199 39.67 -21.01 10.96
CA SER A 199 39.47 -19.65 11.52
C SER A 199 38.87 -18.65 10.53
N THR A 200 37.70 -18.94 10.00
CA THR A 200 36.76 -17.89 9.58
C THR A 200 35.37 -18.48 9.74
N GLU A 201 34.70 -18.17 10.85
CA GLU A 201 33.24 -18.30 10.84
C GLU A 201 32.75 -17.53 9.61
N PRO A 202 31.97 -18.15 8.70
CA PRO A 202 31.40 -17.44 7.59
C PRO A 202 30.50 -16.37 8.19
N LYS A 203 31.02 -15.15 8.30
CA LYS A 203 30.20 -14.00 8.63
C LYS A 203 29.17 -13.95 7.52
N PRO A 204 27.87 -14.12 7.83
CA PRO A 204 26.85 -13.89 6.84
C PRO A 204 27.11 -12.49 6.30
N ASN A 205 27.36 -12.38 4.99
CA ASN A 205 27.18 -11.12 4.31
C ASN A 205 25.68 -10.85 4.39
N LEU A 206 25.25 -10.23 5.48
CA LEU A 206 23.95 -9.61 5.63
C LEU A 206 23.91 -8.53 4.55
N THR A 207 23.35 -8.86 3.39
CA THR A 207 22.62 -7.87 2.62
C THR A 207 21.56 -7.31 3.56
N SER A 208 21.84 -6.12 4.09
CA SER A 208 20.87 -5.29 4.79
C SER A 208 19.69 -5.06 3.83
N GLY A 209 18.64 -5.86 3.99
CA GLY A 209 17.43 -5.84 3.17
C GLY A 209 16.69 -7.17 3.29
N GLY A 210 16.37 -7.60 4.52
CA GLY A 210 15.41 -8.68 4.74
C GLY A 210 14.02 -8.17 4.33
N ASP A 211 13.71 -8.24 3.04
CA ASP A 211 12.44 -7.77 2.50
C ASP A 211 11.32 -8.62 3.10
N THR A 212 10.54 -8.02 3.99
CA THR A 212 9.37 -8.68 4.57
C THR A 212 8.37 -8.97 3.45
N LEU A 213 8.07 -10.25 3.21
CA LEU A 213 7.15 -10.67 2.17
C LEU A 213 5.72 -10.75 2.74
N TRP A 214 4.83 -9.90 2.24
CA TRP A 214 3.41 -9.97 2.59
C TRP A 214 2.64 -10.88 1.64
N GLU A 215 1.54 -11.46 2.15
CA GLU A 215 0.60 -12.30 1.40
C GLU A 215 0.07 -11.60 0.16
N LEU A 216 -0.26 -10.33 0.27
CA LEU A 216 -0.53 -9.47 -0.87
C LEU A 216 0.53 -8.37 -0.92
N ASP A 217 1.14 -8.18 -2.08
CA ASP A 217 2.02 -7.04 -2.35
C ASP A 217 1.83 -6.58 -3.78
N GLY A 218 1.88 -5.28 -4.03
CA GLY A 218 1.60 -4.77 -5.36
C GLY A 218 1.49 -3.27 -5.45
N THR A 219 1.07 -2.85 -6.64
CA THR A 219 0.85 -1.46 -6.97
C THR A 219 -0.42 -1.26 -7.78
N MET A 220 -1.13 -0.18 -7.47
CA MET A 220 -2.25 0.32 -8.26
C MET A 220 -1.95 1.74 -8.72
N LYS A 221 -1.97 1.95 -10.04
CA LYS A 221 -1.80 3.25 -10.67
C LYS A 221 -3.07 3.66 -11.38
N ILE A 222 -3.61 4.79 -10.96
CA ILE A 222 -4.80 5.39 -11.55
C ILE A 222 -4.40 6.68 -12.24
N HIS A 223 -4.75 6.82 -13.51
CA HIS A 223 -4.52 8.07 -14.23
C HIS A 223 -5.70 8.41 -15.14
N ILE A 224 -5.84 9.69 -15.44
CA ILE A 224 -6.98 10.24 -16.14
C ILE A 224 -6.54 10.83 -17.47
N ARG A 225 -7.32 10.53 -18.52
CA ARG A 225 -7.31 11.24 -19.80
C ARG A 225 -8.76 11.55 -20.16
N HIS A 226 -9.27 11.00 -21.27
CA HIS A 226 -10.71 11.02 -21.56
C HIS A 226 -11.49 10.04 -20.66
N TYR A 227 -10.82 9.01 -20.13
CA TYR A 227 -11.35 8.01 -19.22
C TYR A 227 -10.44 7.83 -18.00
N LEU A 228 -10.91 7.06 -17.01
CA LEU A 228 -10.08 6.53 -15.94
C LEU A 228 -9.39 5.26 -16.42
N TYR A 229 -8.07 5.20 -16.27
CA TYR A 229 -7.26 4.03 -16.58
C TYR A 229 -6.60 3.53 -15.30
N VAL A 230 -6.72 2.23 -15.06
CA VAL A 230 -6.16 1.55 -13.89
C VAL A 230 -5.14 0.53 -14.39
N THR A 231 -3.91 0.65 -13.90
CA THR A 231 -2.87 -0.35 -14.04
C THR A 231 -2.66 -0.99 -12.67
N SER A 232 -2.83 -2.31 -12.61
CA SER A 232 -2.79 -3.11 -11.39
C SER A 232 -1.72 -4.19 -11.55
N ASN A 233 -0.77 -4.25 -10.62
CA ASN A 233 0.25 -5.30 -10.57
C ASN A 233 0.30 -5.82 -9.14
N PHE A 234 -0.08 -7.07 -8.93
CA PHE A 234 -0.20 -7.69 -7.60
C PHE A 234 0.44 -9.06 -7.59
N ASP A 235 1.19 -9.35 -6.53
CA ASP A 235 1.69 -10.65 -6.15
C ASP A 235 0.86 -11.17 -4.97
N TYR A 236 0.34 -12.37 -5.13
CA TYR A 236 -0.32 -13.13 -4.07
C TYR A 236 0.54 -14.32 -3.67
N ARG A 237 1.05 -14.31 -2.44
CA ARG A 237 1.95 -15.34 -1.92
C ARG A 237 1.19 -16.35 -1.06
N TYR A 238 1.41 -17.62 -1.32
CA TYR A 238 0.77 -18.71 -0.60
C TYR A 238 1.73 -19.88 -0.41
N MET A 239 1.52 -20.67 0.64
CA MET A 239 2.23 -21.93 0.82
C MET A 239 1.57 -23.01 -0.04
N SER A 240 2.38 -23.68 -0.86
CA SER A 240 1.95 -24.83 -1.66
C SER A 240 1.73 -26.07 -0.79
N ASP A 241 1.16 -27.13 -1.37
CA ASP A 241 1.01 -28.42 -0.69
C ASP A 241 2.36 -29.05 -0.29
N THR A 242 3.45 -28.67 -0.95
CA THR A 242 4.82 -29.11 -0.62
C THR A 242 5.45 -28.31 0.51
N GLY A 243 4.79 -27.25 0.99
CA GLY A 243 5.30 -26.34 2.01
C GLY A 243 6.27 -25.28 1.47
N GLU A 244 6.36 -25.14 0.16
CA GLU A 244 7.15 -24.10 -0.50
C GLU A 244 6.32 -22.82 -0.70
N LEU A 245 6.97 -21.67 -0.60
CA LEU A 245 6.32 -20.38 -0.83
C LEU A 245 6.22 -20.12 -2.34
N GLU A 246 5.00 -20.12 -2.86
CA GLU A 246 4.70 -19.78 -4.25
C GLU A 246 4.08 -18.38 -4.34
N SER A 247 4.19 -17.78 -5.53
CA SER A 247 3.58 -16.48 -5.82
C SER A 247 2.75 -16.54 -7.09
N ALA A 248 1.52 -16.07 -7.00
CA ALA A 248 0.60 -15.87 -8.11
C ALA A 248 0.56 -14.39 -8.50
N ARG A 249 0.97 -14.07 -9.74
CA ARG A 249 0.97 -12.71 -10.28
C ARG A 249 -0.36 -12.39 -10.98
N MET A 250 -0.93 -11.24 -10.64
CA MET A 250 -1.96 -10.56 -11.46
C MET A 250 -1.41 -9.25 -12.01
N SER A 251 -1.40 -9.11 -13.35
CA SER A 251 -1.10 -7.84 -14.03
C SER A 251 -2.23 -7.51 -14.98
N GLN A 252 -2.91 -6.38 -14.74
CA GLN A 252 -4.05 -5.96 -15.55
C GLN A 252 -4.01 -4.46 -15.85
N PHE A 253 -4.35 -4.11 -17.09
CA PHE A 253 -4.60 -2.76 -17.52
C PHE A 253 -6.04 -2.64 -18.01
N THR A 254 -6.82 -1.79 -17.36
CA THR A 254 -8.24 -1.64 -17.70
C THR A 254 -8.68 -0.18 -17.74
N ARG A 255 -9.67 0.09 -18.59
CA ARG A 255 -10.40 1.35 -18.62
C ARG A 255 -11.66 1.19 -17.77
N VAL A 256 -11.88 2.10 -16.85
CA VAL A 256 -13.00 2.05 -15.91
C VAL A 256 -13.88 3.28 -16.01
N TYR A 257 -15.14 3.11 -15.59
CA TYR A 257 -16.10 4.20 -15.44
C TYR A 257 -16.26 4.55 -13.97
N SER A 258 -16.38 5.85 -13.68
CA SER A 258 -16.57 6.32 -12.31
C SER A 258 -17.97 5.97 -11.81
N GLY A 259 -18.08 5.47 -10.59
CA GLY A 259 -19.33 5.02 -9.99
C GLY A 259 -19.59 3.52 -10.18
N ASP A 260 -18.96 2.87 -11.15
CA ASP A 260 -19.11 1.43 -11.37
C ASP A 260 -18.17 0.65 -10.44
N ILE A 261 -18.64 -0.52 -9.99
CA ILE A 261 -17.82 -1.50 -9.27
C ILE A 261 -17.11 -2.37 -10.30
N HIS A 262 -15.79 -2.46 -10.17
CA HIS A 262 -14.91 -3.25 -11.03
C HIS A 262 -14.37 -4.44 -10.26
N TYR A 263 -14.19 -5.55 -10.95
CA TYR A 263 -13.63 -6.78 -10.42
C TYR A 263 -12.43 -7.20 -11.26
N LEU A 264 -11.29 -7.43 -10.61
CA LEU A 264 -10.10 -8.06 -11.19
C LEU A 264 -10.07 -9.48 -10.67
N ASP A 265 -10.12 -10.44 -11.60
CA ASP A 265 -10.24 -11.85 -11.29
C ASP A 265 -8.89 -12.56 -11.42
N HIS A 266 -8.58 -13.40 -10.44
CA HIS A 266 -7.46 -14.32 -10.47
C HIS A 266 -7.86 -15.61 -9.73
N PRO A 267 -7.41 -16.81 -10.17
CA PRO A 267 -7.80 -18.08 -9.53
C PRO A 267 -7.50 -18.16 -8.03
N LYS A 268 -6.42 -17.51 -7.57
CA LYS A 268 -5.98 -17.50 -6.16
C LYS A 268 -6.46 -16.28 -5.36
N MET A 269 -6.72 -15.14 -6.01
CA MET A 269 -7.08 -13.87 -5.34
C MET A 269 -8.08 -13.06 -6.16
N GLY A 270 -8.78 -12.13 -5.54
CA GLY A 270 -9.66 -11.19 -6.23
C GLY A 270 -9.49 -9.78 -5.70
N ILE A 271 -9.70 -8.80 -6.58
CA ILE A 271 -9.75 -7.39 -6.21
C ILE A 271 -11.07 -6.79 -6.67
N ILE A 272 -11.83 -6.24 -5.74
CA ILE A 272 -13.02 -5.42 -6.02
C ILE A 272 -12.67 -3.97 -5.73
N PHE A 273 -12.91 -3.07 -6.68
CA PHE A 273 -12.69 -1.65 -6.46
C PHE A 273 -13.73 -0.78 -7.15
N GLN A 274 -13.88 0.45 -6.68
CA GLN A 274 -14.72 1.48 -7.31
C GLN A 274 -14.03 2.83 -7.21
N ILE A 275 -14.12 3.61 -8.30
CA ILE A 275 -13.64 4.99 -8.33
C ILE A 275 -14.82 5.94 -8.36
N ARG A 276 -14.92 6.84 -7.38
CA ARG A 276 -15.99 7.83 -7.26
C ARG A 276 -15.43 9.23 -7.41
N LYS A 277 -16.23 10.16 -7.91
CA LYS A 277 -15.88 11.59 -7.91
C LYS A 277 -15.97 12.09 -6.47
N TYR A 278 -14.92 12.76 -6.01
CA TYR A 278 -14.93 13.47 -4.73
C TYR A 278 -15.33 14.93 -5.00
N LYS A 279 -16.40 15.36 -4.35
CA LYS A 279 -16.85 16.75 -4.34
C LYS A 279 -16.68 17.26 -2.92
N HIS A 280 -15.95 18.36 -2.78
CA HIS A 280 -15.97 19.14 -1.54
C HIS A 280 -17.25 19.95 -1.48
#